data_AF-A0A0Q6SX73-F1
#
_entry.id   AF-A0A0Q6SX73-F1
#
_cell.length_a   1.000
_cell.length_b   1.000
_cell.length_c   1.000
_cell.angle_alpha   90.00
_cell.angle_beta   90.00
_cell.angle_gamma   90.00
#
_symmetry.space_group_name_H-M   'P 1'
#
loop_
_entity.id
_entity.type
_entity.pdbx_description
1 polymer ?
#
loop_
_entity_poly.entity_id
_entity_poly.type
_entity_poly.pdbx_seq_one_letter_code
_entity_poly.pdbx_strand_id
1 'polypeptide(L)'
;MNCHSDQLHTPSSALAASPSKPLHSDPAPASAGNVSISPETYARLLSLADQAPLECLPLTSRTLACAKTLGYNQIGQIRSTPNSRLFADLGEDRAEELQRALYDFGVRPMQGGELSG
;
A
#
# COMPACT_ATOMS: atom_id res chain seq x y z
N MET A 1 -51.66 29.31 13.82
CA MET A 1 -51.21 30.30 14.83
C MET A 1 -51.44 29.69 16.20
N ASN A 2 -50.40 29.13 16.82
CA ASN A 2 -50.44 28.71 18.21
C ASN A 2 -49.17 29.20 18.88
N CYS A 3 -49.35 29.76 20.07
CA CYS A 3 -48.48 30.71 20.71
C CYS A 3 -47.35 30.06 21.51
N HIS A 4 -46.23 30.79 21.53
CA HIS A 4 -45.04 30.67 22.37
C HIS A 4 -45.21 30.00 23.74
N SER A 5 -44.25 29.13 24.06
CA SER A 5 -43.75 28.95 25.43
C SER A 5 -42.23 28.86 25.34
N ASP A 6 -41.58 29.97 25.68
CA ASP A 6 -40.15 30.07 25.92
C ASP A 6 -39.96 29.97 27.43
N GLN A 7 -39.09 29.07 27.92
CA GLN A 7 -38.30 29.27 29.14
C GLN A 7 -37.23 28.15 29.28
N LEU A 8 -36.05 28.46 28.74
CA LEU A 8 -34.73 28.42 29.39
C LEU A 8 -34.45 27.39 30.50
N HIS A 9 -33.47 26.50 30.27
CA HIS A 9 -32.18 26.45 31.00
C HIS A 9 -31.30 25.29 30.48
N THR A 10 -30.10 25.62 30.02
CA THR A 10 -28.87 24.80 30.12
C THR A 10 -28.14 25.29 31.39
N PRO A 11 -27.37 24.46 32.16
CA PRO A 11 -26.17 23.76 31.66
C PRO A 11 -25.83 22.39 32.35
N SER A 12 -24.77 21.74 31.85
CA SER A 12 -23.69 20.98 32.54
C SER A 12 -23.95 20.41 33.95
N SER A 13 -23.56 19.20 34.36
CA SER A 13 -22.41 18.38 33.97
C SER A 13 -22.49 16.98 34.62
N ALA A 14 -21.90 16.01 33.91
CA ALA A 14 -21.10 14.87 34.36
C ALA A 14 -21.30 14.26 35.76
N LEU A 15 -21.55 12.96 35.82
CA LEU A 15 -20.64 11.99 36.46
C LEU A 15 -21.09 10.55 36.12
N ALA A 16 -20.43 9.89 35.17
CA ALA A 16 -20.48 8.45 35.08
C ALA A 16 -19.04 7.95 34.90
N ALA A 17 -18.57 7.35 35.98
CA ALA A 17 -17.23 6.89 36.27
C ALA A 17 -16.53 6.14 35.12
N SER A 18 -15.28 6.52 34.90
CA SER A 18 -14.27 5.74 34.19
C SER A 18 -14.02 4.40 34.91
N PRO A 19 -14.08 3.25 34.22
CA PRO A 19 -13.46 2.04 34.74
C PRO A 19 -11.95 2.08 34.45
N SER A 20 -11.16 2.33 35.50
CA SER A 20 -9.72 2.07 35.50
C SER A 20 -9.46 0.56 35.41
N LYS A 21 -8.96 0.09 34.28
CA LYS A 21 -8.21 -1.17 34.18
C LYS A 21 -6.75 -0.85 33.87
N PRO A 22 -5.83 -0.96 34.84
CA PRO A 22 -4.42 -0.92 34.56
C PRO A 22 -3.87 -2.35 34.35
N LEU A 23 -2.77 -2.41 33.59
CA LEU A 23 -1.92 -3.58 33.34
C LEU A 23 -2.55 -4.69 32.48
N HIS A 24 -2.54 -4.46 31.17
CA HIS A 24 -2.15 -5.54 30.25
C HIS A 24 -0.97 -5.00 29.42
N SER A 25 0.19 -5.48 29.81
CA SER A 25 1.41 -5.68 29.03
C SER A 25 1.36 -5.09 27.63
N ASP A 26 2.12 -4.02 27.45
CA ASP A 26 2.67 -3.59 26.17
C ASP A 26 3.23 -4.84 25.45
N PRO A 27 2.65 -5.33 24.33
CA PRO A 27 3.45 -6.10 23.42
C PRO A 27 4.35 -5.05 22.76
N ALA A 28 5.59 -5.01 23.23
CA ALA A 28 6.69 -4.36 22.53
C ALA A 28 6.49 -4.56 21.02
N PRO A 29 6.64 -3.52 20.17
CA PRO A 29 6.64 -3.73 18.74
C PRO A 29 7.72 -4.76 18.48
N ALA A 30 7.29 -5.98 18.16
CA ALA A 30 8.16 -7.09 17.87
C ALA A 30 9.18 -6.55 16.91
N SER A 31 10.45 -6.62 17.32
CA SER A 31 11.60 -6.31 16.48
C SER A 31 11.24 -6.75 15.08
N ALA A 32 11.28 -5.81 14.13
CA ALA A 32 11.29 -6.12 12.72
C ALA A 32 12.43 -7.10 12.54
N GLY A 33 12.11 -8.39 12.62
CA GLY A 33 13.05 -9.45 12.38
C GLY A 33 13.42 -9.24 10.94
N ASN A 34 14.64 -8.76 10.70
CA ASN A 34 15.25 -8.84 9.39
C ASN A 34 15.34 -10.33 9.10
N VAL A 35 14.28 -10.87 8.51
CA VAL A 35 14.26 -12.23 7.99
C VAL A 35 15.23 -12.17 6.82
N SER A 36 16.48 -12.55 7.06
CA SER A 36 17.47 -12.73 6.01
C SER A 36 17.04 -13.92 5.18
N ILE A 37 16.17 -13.66 4.22
CA ILE A 37 15.73 -14.64 3.23
C ILE A 37 16.92 -14.91 2.30
N SER A 38 17.20 -16.18 2.01
CA SER A 38 18.23 -16.52 1.03
C SER A 38 17.87 -15.91 -0.34
N PRO A 39 18.85 -15.50 -1.16
CA PRO A 39 18.57 -14.90 -2.46
C PRO A 39 17.78 -15.85 -3.38
N GLU A 40 17.98 -17.18 -3.27
CA GLU A 40 17.21 -18.18 -4.02
C GLU A 40 15.75 -18.24 -3.57
N THR A 41 15.52 -18.05 -2.27
CA THR A 41 14.17 -18.01 -1.71
C THR A 41 13.47 -16.72 -2.10
N TYR A 42 14.17 -15.59 -2.05
CA TYR A 42 13.67 -14.32 -2.57
C TYR A 42 13.35 -14.42 -4.07
N ALA A 43 14.24 -14.97 -4.89
CA ALA A 43 14.01 -15.15 -6.32
C ALA A 43 12.78 -16.02 -6.61
N ARG A 44 12.55 -17.08 -5.83
CA ARG A 44 11.34 -17.92 -5.94
C ARG A 44 10.08 -17.16 -5.55
N LEU A 45 10.08 -16.45 -4.42
CA LEU A 45 8.95 -15.61 -4.00
C LEU A 45 8.65 -14.52 -5.03
N LEU A 46 9.69 -13.90 -5.57
CA LEU A 46 9.60 -12.88 -6.61
C LEU A 46 9.05 -13.44 -7.92
N SER A 47 9.44 -14.66 -8.30
CA SER A 47 8.90 -15.36 -9.47
C SER A 47 7.42 -15.69 -9.31
N LEU A 48 6.96 -15.98 -8.10
CA LEU A 48 5.54 -16.16 -7.81
C LEU A 48 4.78 -14.83 -7.91
N ALA A 49 5.37 -13.74 -7.39
CA ALA A 49 4.83 -12.40 -7.53
C ALA A 49 4.72 -11.97 -9.00
N ASP A 50 5.68 -12.35 -9.85
CA ASP A 50 5.66 -12.00 -11.28
C ASP A 50 4.48 -12.60 -12.05
N GLN A 51 4.03 -13.79 -11.63
CA GLN A 51 2.87 -14.45 -12.22
C GLN A 51 1.55 -13.86 -11.74
N ALA A 52 1.57 -13.02 -10.70
CA ALA A 52 0.36 -12.41 -10.20
C ALA A 52 -0.25 -11.44 -11.22
N PRO A 53 -1.58 -11.41 -11.31
CA PRO A 53 -2.28 -10.48 -12.18
C PRO A 53 -2.08 -9.04 -11.69
N LEU A 54 -2.09 -8.07 -12.61
CA LEU A 54 -1.86 -6.67 -12.28
C LEU A 54 -2.90 -6.10 -11.30
N GLU A 55 -4.09 -6.70 -11.27
CA GLU A 55 -5.19 -6.42 -10.35
C GLU A 55 -4.85 -6.68 -8.88
N CYS A 56 -3.79 -7.43 -8.59
CA CYS A 56 -3.31 -7.62 -7.21
C CYS A 56 -2.56 -6.39 -6.66
N LEU A 57 -2.14 -5.47 -7.53
CA LEU A 57 -1.50 -4.24 -7.09
C LEU A 57 -2.54 -3.21 -6.63
N PRO A 58 -2.24 -2.42 -5.58
CA PRO A 58 -3.12 -1.36 -5.08
C PRO A 58 -3.13 -0.14 -6.02
N LEU A 59 -3.55 -0.33 -7.27
CA LEU A 59 -3.66 0.69 -8.30
C LEU A 59 -5.08 1.23 -8.40
N THR A 60 -5.20 2.47 -8.83
CA THR A 60 -6.48 3.02 -9.25
C THR A 60 -7.02 2.28 -10.48
N SER A 61 -8.35 2.17 -10.57
CA SER A 61 -9.01 1.52 -11.71
C SER A 61 -8.63 2.16 -13.05
N ARG A 62 -8.32 3.46 -13.05
CA ARG A 62 -7.89 4.20 -14.25
C ARG A 62 -6.51 3.74 -14.73
N THR A 63 -5.55 3.63 -13.82
CA THR A 63 -4.19 3.16 -14.14
C THR A 63 -4.20 1.72 -14.58
N LEU A 64 -4.95 0.87 -13.88
CA LEU A 64 -5.12 -0.54 -14.24
C LEU A 64 -5.75 -0.73 -15.63
N ALA A 65 -6.85 -0.03 -15.93
CA ALA A 65 -7.49 -0.12 -17.24
C ALA A 65 -6.57 0.34 -18.38
N CYS A 66 -5.79 1.41 -18.15
CA CYS A 66 -4.81 1.89 -19.12
C CYS A 66 -3.71 0.86 -19.37
N ALA A 67 -3.12 0.31 -18.31
CA ALA A 67 -2.07 -0.70 -18.41
C ALA A 67 -2.56 -1.95 -19.16
N LYS A 68 -3.76 -2.43 -18.86
CA LYS A 68 -4.38 -3.57 -19.57
C LYS A 68 -4.63 -3.28 -21.05
N THR A 69 -5.03 -2.06 -21.39
CA THR A 69 -5.25 -1.64 -22.80
C THR A 69 -3.93 -1.67 -23.60
N LEU A 70 -2.81 -1.38 -22.93
CA LEU A 70 -1.46 -1.45 -23.50
C LEU A 70 -0.89 -2.88 -23.55
N GLY A 71 -1.62 -3.87 -23.01
CA GLY A 71 -1.21 -5.27 -22.99
C GLY A 71 -0.50 -5.72 -21.72
N TYR A 72 -0.39 -4.86 -20.71
CA TYR A 72 0.15 -5.24 -19.40
C TYR A 72 -0.93 -5.89 -18.54
N ASN A 73 -0.79 -7.19 -18.33
CA ASN A 73 -1.76 -8.02 -17.59
C ASN A 73 -1.18 -8.63 -16.31
N GLN A 74 0.15 -8.75 -16.22
CA GLN A 74 0.82 -9.39 -15.10
C GLN A 74 1.92 -8.49 -14.51
N ILE A 75 2.18 -8.65 -13.22
CA ILE A 75 3.24 -7.91 -12.49
C ILE A 75 4.60 -8.06 -13.17
N GLY A 76 4.95 -9.28 -13.60
CA GLY A 76 6.23 -9.55 -14.24
C GLY A 76 6.43 -8.84 -15.57
N GLN A 77 5.34 -8.50 -16.28
CA GLN A 77 5.44 -7.72 -17.52
C GLN A 77 5.83 -6.28 -17.22
N ILE A 78 5.23 -5.66 -16.20
CA ILE A 78 5.62 -4.31 -15.77
C ILE A 78 7.08 -4.33 -15.32
N ARG A 79 7.45 -5.29 -14.48
CA ARG A 79 8.79 -5.33 -13.88
C ARG A 79 9.91 -5.63 -14.88
N SER A 80 9.60 -6.39 -15.94
CA SER A 80 10.53 -6.65 -17.04
C SER A 80 10.58 -5.50 -18.05
N THR A 81 9.60 -4.58 -18.02
CA THR A 81 9.55 -3.44 -18.93
C THR A 81 10.44 -2.33 -18.37
N PRO A 82 11.32 -1.72 -19.20
CA PRO A 82 12.15 -0.63 -18.75
C PRO A 82 11.28 0.57 -18.36
N ASN A 83 11.66 1.24 -17.26
CA ASN A 83 10.91 2.38 -16.74
C ASN A 83 10.64 3.43 -17.80
N SER A 84 11.62 3.78 -18.64
CA SER A 84 11.46 4.75 -19.73
C SER A 84 10.30 4.41 -20.67
N ARG A 85 10.05 3.12 -20.93
CA ARG A 85 8.93 2.67 -21.75
C ARG A 85 7.61 2.73 -21.01
N LEU A 86 7.58 2.37 -19.72
CA LEU A 86 6.39 2.54 -18.88
C LEU A 86 5.97 4.03 -18.84
N PHE A 87 6.93 4.94 -18.66
CA PHE A 87 6.68 6.37 -18.70
C PHE A 87 6.16 6.86 -20.06
N ALA A 88 6.69 6.34 -21.17
CA ALA A 88 6.22 6.68 -22.51
C ALA A 88 4.79 6.16 -22.79
N ASP A 89 4.47 4.94 -22.33
CA ASP A 89 3.18 4.30 -22.61
C ASP A 89 2.06 4.82 -21.69
N LEU A 90 2.35 5.00 -20.39
CA LEU A 90 1.37 5.35 -19.36
C LEU A 90 1.39 6.84 -18.98
N GLY A 91 2.48 7.55 -19.23
CA GLY A 91 2.71 8.89 -18.69
C GLY A 91 3.22 8.86 -17.24
N GLU A 92 3.73 10.00 -16.78
CA GLU A 92 4.45 10.18 -15.51
C GLU A 92 3.65 9.73 -14.29
N ASP A 93 2.50 10.35 -14.01
CA ASP A 93 1.68 10.04 -12.83
C ASP A 93 1.35 8.54 -12.69
N ARG A 94 0.96 7.90 -13.80
CA ARG A 94 0.51 6.50 -13.79
C ARG A 94 1.66 5.52 -13.69
N ALA A 95 2.80 5.84 -14.30
CA ALA A 95 4.00 5.03 -14.18
C ALA A 95 4.57 5.10 -12.76
N GLU A 96 4.57 6.29 -12.13
CA GLU A 96 4.97 6.43 -10.72
C GLU A 96 4.05 5.68 -9.77
N GLU A 97 2.73 5.75 -9.99
CA GLU A 97 1.75 4.97 -9.22
C GLU A 97 2.03 3.47 -9.33
N LEU A 98 2.32 2.98 -10.55
CA LEU A 98 2.71 1.59 -10.80
C LEU A 98 3.97 1.18 -10.03
N GLN A 99 5.00 2.01 -10.06
CA GLN A 99 6.25 1.75 -9.33
C GLN A 99 6.03 1.72 -7.82
N ARG A 100 5.24 2.65 -7.29
CA ARG A 100 4.92 2.72 -5.87
C ARG A 100 4.14 1.48 -5.43
N ALA A 101 3.15 1.07 -6.21
CA ALA A 101 2.38 -0.13 -5.93
C ALA A 101 3.24 -1.41 -5.98
N LEU A 102 4.19 -1.51 -6.92
CA LEU A 102 5.16 -2.61 -6.96
C LEU A 102 6.05 -2.63 -5.70
N TYR A 103 6.51 -1.47 -5.27
CA TYR A 103 7.30 -1.34 -4.04
C TYR A 103 6.52 -1.78 -2.81
N ASP A 104 5.27 -1.31 -2.67
CA ASP A 104 4.38 -1.68 -1.56
C ASP A 104 4.02 -3.18 -1.56
N PHE A 105 3.96 -3.79 -2.75
CA PHE A 105 3.78 -5.25 -2.90
C PHE A 105 5.04 -6.05 -2.49
N GLY A 106 6.14 -5.39 -2.14
CA GLY A 106 7.40 -6.03 -1.76
C GLY A 106 8.28 -6.43 -2.95
N VAL A 107 7.89 -6.00 -4.16
CA VAL A 107 8.63 -6.25 -5.39
C VAL A 107 9.57 -5.08 -5.62
N ARG A 108 10.78 -5.20 -5.07
CA ARG A 108 11.79 -4.16 -5.28
C ARG A 108 12.23 -4.19 -6.74
N PRO A 109 12.31 -3.03 -7.43
CA PRO A 109 13.02 -2.98 -8.69
C PRO A 109 14.43 -3.50 -8.44
N MET A 110 14.88 -4.41 -9.29
CA MET A 110 16.22 -4.97 -9.22
C MET A 110 17.19 -3.79 -9.36
N GLN A 111 17.71 -3.30 -8.24
CA GLN A 111 18.84 -2.39 -8.23
C GLN A 111 19.97 -3.20 -8.86
N GLY A 112 20.19 -2.97 -10.16
CA GLY A 112 21.35 -3.46 -10.87
C GLY A 112 22.58 -3.16 -10.04
N GLY A 113 23.42 -4.16 -9.84
CA GLY A 113 24.52 -4.12 -8.91
C GLY A 113 25.45 -2.93 -9.15
N GLU A 114 25.40 -1.98 -8.22
CA GLU A 114 26.54 -1.14 -7.89
C GLU A 114 27.21 -1.77 -6.66
N LEU A 115 27.89 -2.90 -6.87
CA LEU A 115 28.92 -3.36 -5.96
C LEU A 115 30.26 -2.99 -6.59
N SER A 116 30.89 -2.00 -5.97
CA SER A 116 32.24 -1.52 -6.21
C SER A 116 33.24 -2.65 -6.46
N GLY A 117 34.10 -2.43 -7.45
CA GLY A 117 35.38 -3.11 -7.65
C GLY A 117 36.36 -2.13 -8.29
#